data_AF-A0A6P6G0E9-F1
#
_entry.id   AF-A0A6P6G0E9-F1
#
_cell.length_a   1.000
_cell.length_b   1.000
_cell.length_c   1.000
_cell.angle_alpha   90.00
_cell.angle_beta   90.00
_cell.angle_gamma   90.00
#
_symmetry.space_group_name_H-M   'P 1'
#
loop_
_entity.id
_entity.type
_entity.pdbx_description
1 polymer ?
#
loop_
_entity_poly.entity_id
_entity_poly.type
_entity_poly.pdbx_seq_one_letter_code
_entity_poly.pdbx_strand_id
1 'polypeptide(L)'
;MADAMVSGLLDQLASIIREKVEEKMRLVMGVETEVENLQNNLQAIRDVLVDAEKRQLKEENVKRWLDDLKGVTYDIDDVLDEWSILILQPNINEKDENGVQTVVVTKKKVCLSFLFPCFPSKQVNQTGLRLEIATKIKDLNGKLDNIATTRDRYKFDIIRATDEPSRPTTTSMINLFEVTGRNEDKENLINKLLYESSRERRDHLIVSIVGMGGIGKTTLAQLAFNEIKSKFDNGIWVCVSDPFDETKIAKAIIEQLMGEETRLVELEALMQKLLESIKGKKFLLVLDDVWTYDHRKWEPLKATL
;
A
#
# COMPACT_ATOMS: atom_id res chain seq x y z
N MET A 1 0.15 -2.39 -8.86
CA MET A 1 -1.06 -1.81 -8.19
C MET A 1 -2.19 -2.82 -8.10
N ALA A 2 -2.59 -3.44 -9.21
CA ALA A 2 -3.58 -4.50 -9.25
C ALA A 2 -3.16 -5.72 -8.40
N ASP A 3 -1.87 -6.09 -8.40
CA ASP A 3 -1.37 -7.18 -7.53
C ASP A 3 -1.60 -6.90 -6.04
N ALA A 4 -1.33 -5.67 -5.59
CA ALA A 4 -1.56 -5.26 -4.21
C ALA A 4 -3.06 -5.27 -3.84
N MET A 5 -3.95 -4.88 -4.77
CA MET A 5 -5.40 -4.95 -4.57
C MET A 5 -5.88 -6.40 -4.43
N VAL A 6 -5.49 -7.27 -5.37
CA VAL A 6 -5.87 -8.69 -5.35
C VAL A 6 -5.29 -9.40 -4.12
N SER A 7 -4.06 -9.09 -3.72
CA SER A 7 -3.44 -9.61 -2.49
C SER A 7 -4.20 -9.16 -1.24
N GLY A 8 -4.62 -7.90 -1.16
CA GLY A 8 -5.42 -7.38 -0.05
C GLY A 8 -6.76 -8.12 0.10
N LEU A 9 -7.45 -8.41 -1.01
CA LEU A 9 -8.70 -9.18 -1.01
C LEU A 9 -8.47 -10.63 -0.56
N LEU A 10 -7.40 -11.27 -1.00
CA LEU A 10 -7.02 -12.62 -0.55
C LEU A 10 -6.77 -12.66 0.97
N ASP A 11 -6.09 -11.65 1.50
CA ASP A 11 -5.84 -11.52 2.94
C ASP A 11 -7.15 -11.30 3.73
N GLN A 12 -8.06 -10.46 3.21
CA GLN A 12 -9.36 -10.20 3.82
C GLN A 12 -10.23 -11.46 3.82
N LEU A 13 -10.28 -12.21 2.72
CA LEU A 13 -10.95 -13.50 2.62
C LEU A 13 -10.36 -14.50 3.64
N ALA A 14 -9.04 -14.62 3.69
CA ALA A 14 -8.37 -15.50 4.64
C ALA A 14 -8.69 -15.11 6.10
N SER A 15 -8.80 -13.81 6.40
CA SER A 15 -9.21 -13.33 7.72
C SER A 15 -10.66 -13.69 8.04
N ILE A 16 -11.59 -13.48 7.10
CA ILE A 16 -13.01 -13.82 7.28
C ILE A 16 -13.19 -15.33 7.51
N ILE A 17 -12.46 -16.16 6.76
CA ILE A 17 -12.46 -17.62 6.91
C ILE A 17 -11.88 -17.99 8.28
N ARG A 18 -10.70 -17.49 8.63
CA ARG A 18 -9.98 -17.82 9.88
C ARG A 18 -10.73 -17.40 11.13
N GLU A 19 -11.38 -16.23 11.14
CA GLU A 19 -12.11 -15.75 12.31
C GLU A 19 -13.31 -16.64 12.69
N LYS A 20 -13.84 -17.49 11.79
CA LYS A 20 -15.10 -18.23 12.02
C LYS A 20 -15.17 -19.66 11.50
N VAL A 21 -14.09 -20.41 11.64
CA VAL A 21 -14.09 -21.88 11.49
C VAL A 21 -14.86 -22.50 12.66
N GLU A 22 -16.17 -22.73 12.46
CA GLU A 22 -16.90 -24.01 12.72
C GLU A 22 -18.42 -23.82 12.92
N GLU A 23 -18.88 -22.72 13.53
CA GLU A 23 -20.31 -22.64 13.97
C GLU A 23 -21.23 -21.81 13.05
N LYS A 24 -20.70 -20.83 12.31
CA LYS A 24 -21.52 -19.88 11.51
C LYS A 24 -21.49 -20.11 9.99
N MET A 25 -20.43 -20.72 9.46
CA MET A 25 -20.34 -21.10 8.04
C MET A 25 -21.35 -22.21 7.67
N ARG A 26 -21.56 -23.19 8.57
CA ARG A 26 -22.59 -24.25 8.44
C ARG A 26 -24.02 -23.75 8.22
N LEU A 27 -24.33 -22.51 8.59
CA LEU A 27 -25.68 -21.95 8.49
C LEU A 27 -26.00 -21.36 7.10
N VAL A 28 -25.04 -21.33 6.17
CA VAL A 28 -25.27 -20.88 4.78
C VAL A 28 -24.71 -21.92 3.83
N MET A 29 -25.48 -22.99 3.58
CA MET A 29 -25.11 -24.00 2.58
C MET A 29 -24.83 -23.33 1.23
N GLY A 30 -23.64 -23.54 0.68
CA GLY A 30 -23.22 -23.09 -0.65
C GLY A 30 -22.26 -21.89 -0.66
N VAL A 31 -22.19 -21.07 0.39
CA VAL A 31 -21.25 -19.92 0.43
C VAL A 31 -19.81 -20.38 0.52
N GLU A 32 -19.51 -21.49 1.20
CA GLU A 32 -18.15 -22.03 1.31
C GLU A 32 -17.56 -22.33 -0.08
N THR A 33 -18.32 -22.98 -0.96
CA THR A 33 -17.90 -23.30 -2.33
C THR A 33 -17.73 -22.04 -3.17
N GLU A 34 -18.64 -21.07 -3.03
CA GLU A 34 -18.52 -19.80 -3.76
C GLU A 34 -17.31 -18.98 -3.28
N VAL A 35 -17.00 -18.99 -1.99
CA VAL A 35 -15.82 -18.33 -1.42
C VAL A 35 -14.53 -19.01 -1.88
N GLU A 36 -14.50 -20.34 -1.90
CA GLU A 36 -13.36 -21.10 -2.41
C GLU A 36 -13.11 -20.83 -3.90
N ASN A 37 -14.16 -20.79 -4.71
CA ASN A 37 -14.06 -20.41 -6.13
C ASN A 37 -13.53 -18.98 -6.32
N LEU A 38 -14.03 -18.03 -5.51
CA LEU A 38 -13.57 -16.64 -5.55
C LEU A 38 -12.07 -16.56 -5.23
N GLN A 39 -11.63 -17.26 -4.18
CA GLN A 39 -10.23 -17.34 -3.79
C GLN A 39 -9.35 -17.95 -4.89
N ASN A 40 -9.78 -19.07 -5.48
CA ASN A 40 -9.05 -19.75 -6.55
C ASN A 40 -8.90 -18.87 -7.79
N ASN A 41 -9.97 -18.16 -8.18
CA ASN A 41 -9.95 -17.25 -9.32
C ASN A 41 -9.05 -16.03 -9.08
N LEU A 42 -9.13 -15.41 -7.90
CA LEU A 42 -8.24 -14.32 -7.52
C LEU A 42 -6.77 -14.76 -7.54
N GLN A 43 -6.47 -15.97 -7.06
CA GLN A 43 -5.13 -16.53 -7.10
C GLN A 43 -4.65 -16.77 -8.54
N ALA A 44 -5.48 -17.37 -9.40
CA ALA A 44 -5.15 -17.62 -10.80
C ALA A 44 -4.94 -16.35 -11.62
N ILE A 45 -5.62 -15.25 -11.26
CA ILE A 45 -5.43 -13.93 -11.85
C ILE A 45 -4.14 -13.31 -11.32
N ARG A 46 -3.87 -13.40 -10.02
CA ARG A 46 -2.66 -12.86 -9.38
C ARG A 46 -1.39 -13.30 -10.09
N ASP A 47 -1.32 -14.58 -10.46
CA ASP A 47 -0.15 -15.19 -11.12
C ASP A 47 0.23 -14.52 -12.46
N VAL A 48 -0.67 -13.74 -13.07
CA VAL A 48 -0.44 -13.06 -14.35
C VAL A 48 -0.38 -11.52 -14.23
N LEU A 49 -0.64 -10.96 -13.06
CA LEU A 49 -0.74 -9.49 -12.89
C LEU A 49 0.58 -8.78 -13.15
N VAL A 50 1.71 -9.41 -12.83
CA VAL A 50 3.03 -8.84 -13.07
C VAL A 50 3.27 -8.62 -14.57
N ASP A 51 2.92 -9.59 -15.42
CA ASP A 51 3.04 -9.45 -16.88
C ASP A 51 2.05 -8.44 -17.43
N ALA A 52 0.79 -8.53 -16.98
CA ALA A 52 -0.26 -7.63 -17.40
C ALA A 52 0.08 -6.16 -17.07
N GLU A 53 0.60 -5.88 -15.88
CA GLU A 53 1.01 -4.52 -15.48
C GLU A 53 2.17 -3.98 -16.32
N LYS A 54 3.12 -4.82 -16.74
CA LYS A 54 4.20 -4.42 -17.66
C LYS A 54 3.65 -4.09 -19.05
N ARG A 55 2.71 -4.90 -19.55
CA ARG A 55 2.17 -4.79 -20.91
C ARG A 55 1.13 -3.68 -21.06
N GLN A 56 0.48 -3.24 -19.98
CA GLN A 56 -0.58 -2.21 -20.03
C GLN A 56 -0.12 -0.88 -20.67
N LEU A 57 1.18 -0.57 -20.61
CA LEU A 57 1.74 0.66 -21.20
C LEU A 57 1.87 0.60 -22.73
N LYS A 58 1.86 -0.62 -23.29
CA LYS A 58 2.06 -0.87 -24.73
C LYS A 58 0.80 -1.41 -25.41
N GLU A 59 -0.05 -2.12 -24.66
CA GLU A 59 -1.20 -2.83 -25.17
C GLU A 59 -2.50 -2.33 -24.52
N GLU A 60 -3.27 -1.52 -25.25
CA GLU A 60 -4.53 -0.95 -24.73
C GLU A 60 -5.57 -2.03 -24.36
N ASN A 61 -5.54 -3.19 -25.03
CA ASN A 61 -6.43 -4.30 -24.69
C ASN A 61 -6.09 -4.93 -23.32
N VAL A 62 -4.79 -5.01 -22.98
CA VAL A 62 -4.34 -5.47 -21.66
C VAL A 62 -4.70 -4.47 -20.57
N LYS A 63 -4.56 -3.18 -20.88
CA LYS A 63 -5.01 -2.10 -19.98
C LYS A 63 -6.51 -2.18 -19.72
N ARG A 64 -7.33 -2.37 -20.75
CA ARG A 64 -8.78 -2.58 -20.58
C ARG A 64 -9.09 -3.80 -19.72
N TRP A 65 -8.41 -4.91 -19.94
CA TRP A 65 -8.56 -6.12 -19.10
C TRP A 65 -8.22 -5.85 -17.63
N LEU A 66 -7.14 -5.09 -17.35
CA LEU A 66 -6.80 -4.67 -15.99
C LEU A 66 -7.83 -3.71 -15.38
N ASP A 67 -8.42 -2.82 -16.18
CA ASP A 67 -9.45 -1.89 -15.71
C ASP A 67 -10.77 -2.62 -15.41
N ASP A 68 -11.14 -3.62 -16.22
CA ASP A 68 -12.27 -4.51 -15.95
C ASP A 68 -12.04 -5.29 -14.64
N LEU A 69 -10.83 -5.81 -14.43
CA LEU A 69 -10.45 -6.45 -13.17
C LEU A 69 -10.55 -5.50 -11.98
N LYS A 70 -10.05 -4.26 -12.09
CA LYS A 70 -10.16 -3.26 -11.00
C LYS A 70 -11.63 -3.03 -10.61
N GLY A 71 -12.52 -2.89 -11.61
CA GLY A 71 -13.95 -2.74 -11.36
C GLY A 71 -14.50 -3.88 -10.52
N VAL A 72 -14.21 -5.13 -10.90
CA VAL A 72 -14.66 -6.31 -10.15
C VAL A 72 -14.03 -6.39 -8.77
N THR A 73 -12.76 -6.01 -8.60
CA THR A 73 -12.12 -6.01 -7.27
C THR A 73 -12.75 -5.01 -6.29
N TYR A 74 -13.24 -3.87 -6.76
CA TYR A 74 -14.01 -2.94 -5.91
C TYR A 74 -15.35 -3.54 -5.50
N ASP A 75 -16.08 -4.15 -6.44
CA ASP A 75 -17.34 -4.84 -6.12
C ASP A 75 -17.10 -5.97 -5.08
N ILE A 76 -15.96 -6.67 -5.15
CA ILE A 76 -15.58 -7.69 -4.16
C ILE A 76 -15.33 -7.06 -2.79
N ASP A 77 -14.52 -5.99 -2.72
CA ASP A 77 -14.20 -5.29 -1.47
C ASP A 77 -15.47 -4.84 -0.73
N ASP A 78 -16.40 -4.22 -1.47
CA ASP A 78 -17.69 -3.77 -0.94
C ASP A 78 -18.52 -4.93 -0.35
N VAL A 79 -18.57 -6.07 -1.04
CA VAL A 79 -19.32 -7.25 -0.57
C VAL A 79 -18.63 -7.91 0.63
N LEU A 80 -17.30 -7.94 0.68
CA LEU A 80 -16.55 -8.48 1.82
C LEU A 80 -16.70 -7.58 3.06
N ASP A 81 -16.75 -6.27 2.89
CA ASP A 81 -17.04 -5.31 3.96
C ASP A 81 -18.48 -5.49 4.50
N GLU A 82 -19.47 -5.60 3.61
CA GLU A 82 -20.86 -5.90 3.99
C GLU A 82 -20.95 -7.22 4.75
N TRP A 83 -20.26 -8.25 4.27
CA TRP A 83 -20.23 -9.56 4.90
C TRP A 83 -19.55 -9.54 6.26
N SER A 84 -18.42 -8.84 6.39
CA SER A 84 -17.71 -8.64 7.66
C SER A 84 -18.61 -7.96 8.70
N ILE A 85 -19.35 -6.91 8.31
CA ILE A 85 -20.31 -6.24 9.20
C ILE A 85 -21.41 -7.21 9.66
N LEU A 86 -22.01 -7.95 8.75
CA LEU A 86 -23.10 -8.90 9.04
C LEU A 86 -22.64 -10.06 9.91
N ILE A 87 -21.39 -10.49 9.74
CA ILE A 87 -20.75 -11.51 10.56
C ILE A 87 -20.48 -10.99 11.98
N LEU A 88 -20.08 -9.72 12.14
CA LEU A 88 -19.70 -9.10 13.41
C LEU A 88 -20.89 -8.69 14.28
N GLN A 89 -22.09 -8.55 13.74
CA GLN A 89 -23.29 -8.33 14.55
C GLN A 89 -23.57 -9.55 15.45
N PRO A 90 -23.48 -9.41 16.78
CA PRO A 90 -23.95 -10.44 17.71
C PRO A 90 -25.47 -10.56 17.57
N ASN A 91 -26.00 -11.76 17.77
CA ASN A 91 -27.43 -11.91 17.99
C ASN A 91 -27.77 -11.18 19.30
N ILE A 92 -28.30 -9.96 19.23
CA ILE A 92 -28.89 -9.29 20.40
C ILE A 92 -30.23 -9.97 20.64
N ASN A 93 -30.17 -11.14 21.25
CA ASN A 93 -31.29 -11.82 21.90
C ASN A 93 -30.98 -11.91 23.39
N GLU A 94 -30.65 -10.79 24.02
CA GLU A 94 -30.84 -10.64 25.47
C GLU A 94 -32.02 -9.69 25.65
N LYS A 95 -33.15 -10.29 26.02
CA LYS A 95 -34.25 -9.56 26.61
C LYS A 95 -33.74 -9.06 27.95
N ASP A 96 -33.73 -7.75 28.15
CA ASP A 96 -33.86 -7.21 29.50
C ASP A 96 -34.85 -6.05 29.52
N GLU A 97 -35.72 -6.14 30.50
CA GLU A 97 -36.77 -5.19 30.85
C GLU A 97 -36.13 -3.90 31.34
N ASN A 98 -36.03 -2.92 30.45
CA ASN A 98 -36.23 -1.48 30.70
C ASN A 98 -35.54 -0.71 29.58
N GLY A 99 -36.35 -0.31 28.60
CA GLY A 99 -35.88 0.31 27.37
C GLY A 99 -35.22 1.67 27.60
N VAL A 100 -33.90 1.70 27.51
CA VAL A 100 -33.12 2.69 26.75
C VAL A 100 -31.80 2.01 26.37
N GLN A 101 -31.54 1.79 25.08
CA GLN A 101 -30.20 1.45 24.59
C GLN A 101 -29.73 2.52 23.60
N THR A 102 -28.92 3.43 24.13
CA THR A 102 -28.00 4.28 23.36
C THR A 102 -26.79 3.43 22.98
N VAL A 103 -26.66 3.08 21.69
CA VAL A 103 -25.43 2.46 21.17
C VAL A 103 -24.49 3.57 20.71
N VAL A 104 -23.48 3.85 21.52
CA VAL A 104 -22.30 4.61 21.11
C VAL A 104 -21.39 3.67 20.34
N VAL A 105 -21.27 3.88 19.03
CA VAL A 105 -20.25 3.22 18.19
C VAL A 105 -18.93 3.95 18.39
N THR A 106 -17.98 3.35 19.11
CA THR A 106 -16.58 3.79 19.07
C THR A 106 -15.84 3.02 17.96
N LYS A 107 -15.96 3.49 16.72
CA LYS A 107 -14.89 3.28 15.73
C LYS A 107 -14.06 4.55 15.65
N LYS A 108 -12.81 4.45 16.09
CA LYS A 108 -11.77 5.43 15.81
C LYS A 108 -11.39 5.31 14.32
N LYS A 109 -12.16 5.98 13.45
CA LYS A 109 -11.85 6.15 12.02
C LYS A 109 -11.96 7.64 11.73
N VAL A 110 -10.87 8.26 11.32
CA VAL A 110 -10.89 9.62 10.77
C VAL A 110 -11.58 9.52 9.41
N CYS A 111 -12.81 10.00 9.30
CA CYS A 111 -13.52 10.20 8.05
C CYS A 111 -13.97 11.67 7.99
N LEU A 112 -13.62 12.36 6.91
CA LEU A 112 -14.18 13.66 6.54
C LEU A 112 -15.52 13.47 5.81
N SER A 113 -16.41 14.44 6.01
CA SER A 113 -17.70 14.73 5.35
C SER A 113 -18.98 13.95 5.72
N PHE A 114 -19.71 14.63 6.62
CA PHE A 114 -21.16 14.78 6.85
C PHE A 114 -22.16 14.52 5.69
N LEU A 115 -23.28 13.84 5.95
CA LEU A 115 -24.67 14.39 6.12
C LEU A 115 -25.80 13.35 5.86
N PHE A 116 -26.81 13.38 6.76
CA PHE A 116 -28.25 12.97 6.65
C PHE A 116 -28.76 11.60 7.18
N PRO A 117 -30.05 11.56 7.65
CA PRO A 117 -30.45 10.87 8.89
C PRO A 117 -31.48 9.73 8.70
N CYS A 118 -31.62 8.92 9.75
CA CYS A 118 -32.76 8.05 10.08
C CYS A 118 -33.25 7.06 9.01
N PHE A 119 -32.77 5.81 9.07
CA PHE A 119 -33.54 4.66 8.57
C PHE A 119 -34.20 3.93 9.75
N PRO A 120 -35.52 3.65 9.70
CA PRO A 120 -36.19 2.85 10.71
C PRO A 120 -35.71 1.41 10.60
N SER A 121 -35.20 0.87 11.71
CA SER A 121 -34.75 -0.51 11.86
C SER A 121 -35.93 -1.46 11.70
N LYS A 122 -36.16 -1.93 10.47
CA LYS A 122 -36.94 -3.14 10.23
C LYS A 122 -36.08 -4.32 10.66
N GLN A 123 -36.63 -5.18 11.50
CA GLN A 123 -36.03 -6.45 11.88
C GLN A 123 -35.93 -7.31 10.62
N VAL A 124 -34.76 -7.29 9.97
CA VAL A 124 -34.49 -8.08 8.77
C VAL A 124 -34.10 -9.48 9.22
N ASN A 125 -34.77 -10.50 8.68
CA ASN A 125 -34.43 -11.89 8.96
C ASN A 125 -32.98 -12.16 8.55
N GLN A 126 -32.13 -12.48 9.52
CA GLN A 126 -30.69 -12.71 9.35
C GLN A 126 -30.38 -13.80 8.30
N THR A 127 -31.31 -14.73 8.06
CA THR A 127 -31.24 -15.75 7.01
C THR A 127 -31.42 -15.18 5.60
N GLY A 128 -32.24 -14.13 5.43
CA GLY A 128 -32.44 -13.45 4.14
C GLY A 128 -31.20 -12.66 3.70
N LEU A 129 -30.57 -11.93 4.63
CA LEU A 129 -29.33 -11.19 4.36
C LEU A 129 -28.15 -12.13 4.00
N ARG A 130 -28.11 -13.33 4.60
CA ARG A 130 -27.09 -14.33 4.27
C ARG A 130 -27.26 -14.91 2.87
N LEU A 131 -28.50 -15.16 2.44
CA LEU A 131 -28.79 -15.60 1.07
C LEU A 131 -28.48 -14.51 0.04
N GLU A 132 -28.69 -13.25 0.41
CA GLU A 132 -28.32 -12.10 -0.41
C GLU A 132 -26.80 -12.03 -0.63
N ILE A 133 -26.00 -12.14 0.43
CA ILE A 133 -24.52 -12.22 0.31
C ILE A 133 -24.10 -13.40 -0.56
N ALA A 134 -24.70 -14.58 -0.36
CA ALA A 134 -24.39 -15.76 -1.16
C ALA A 134 -24.63 -15.52 -2.66
N THR A 135 -25.72 -14.82 -2.98
CA THR A 135 -26.06 -14.46 -4.35
C THR A 135 -25.08 -13.42 -4.91
N LYS A 136 -24.67 -12.44 -4.11
CA LYS A 136 -23.66 -11.43 -4.50
C LYS A 136 -22.29 -12.08 -4.77
N ILE A 137 -21.81 -12.96 -3.89
CA ILE A 137 -20.55 -13.70 -4.10
C ILE A 137 -20.62 -14.55 -5.37
N LYS A 138 -21.76 -15.21 -5.62
CA LYS A 138 -21.96 -15.97 -6.86
C LYS A 138 -21.93 -15.12 -8.12
N ASP A 139 -22.53 -13.92 -8.10
CA ASP A 139 -22.43 -12.97 -9.22
C ASP A 139 -20.99 -12.51 -9.45
N LEU A 140 -20.26 -12.22 -8.37
CA LEU A 140 -18.84 -11.86 -8.43
C LEU A 140 -17.97 -12.98 -9.02
N ASN A 141 -18.23 -14.24 -8.65
CA ASN A 141 -17.58 -15.39 -9.28
C ASN A 141 -17.83 -15.44 -10.78
N GLY A 142 -19.07 -15.21 -11.22
CA GLY A 142 -19.38 -15.15 -12.66
C GLY A 142 -18.62 -14.03 -13.39
N LYS A 143 -18.51 -12.84 -12.78
CA LYS A 143 -17.72 -11.73 -13.34
C LYS A 143 -16.23 -12.08 -13.39
N LEU A 144 -15.70 -12.68 -12.33
CA LEU A 144 -14.28 -13.02 -12.20
C LEU A 144 -13.90 -14.20 -13.13
N ASP A 145 -14.78 -15.18 -13.32
CA ASP A 145 -14.65 -16.25 -14.31
C ASP A 145 -14.54 -15.69 -15.73
N ASN A 146 -15.31 -14.66 -16.06
CA ASN A 146 -15.18 -13.99 -17.37
C ASN A 146 -13.81 -13.31 -17.53
N ILE A 147 -13.26 -12.73 -16.46
CA ILE A 147 -11.90 -12.14 -16.46
C ILE A 147 -10.85 -13.25 -16.58
N ALA A 148 -10.99 -14.34 -15.83
CA ALA A 148 -10.08 -15.47 -15.81
C ALA A 148 -10.10 -16.26 -17.14
N THR A 149 -11.23 -16.36 -17.83
CA THR A 149 -11.33 -17.00 -19.15
C THR A 149 -10.85 -16.11 -20.28
N THR A 150 -11.05 -14.79 -20.18
CA THR A 150 -10.49 -13.84 -21.15
C THR A 150 -8.97 -13.72 -21.05
N ARG A 151 -8.38 -14.03 -19.89
CA ARG A 151 -6.93 -14.19 -19.66
C ARG A 151 -6.25 -15.03 -20.74
N ASP A 152 -6.83 -16.18 -21.10
CA ASP A 152 -6.22 -17.15 -22.02
C ASP A 152 -6.05 -16.57 -23.43
N ARG A 153 -6.79 -15.51 -23.77
CA ARG A 153 -6.69 -14.81 -25.06
C ARG A 153 -5.43 -13.94 -25.17
N TYR A 154 -4.91 -13.46 -24.04
CA TYR A 154 -3.77 -12.54 -23.99
C TYR A 154 -2.43 -13.24 -23.82
N LYS A 155 -2.46 -14.57 -23.57
CA LYS A 155 -1.28 -15.42 -23.37
C LYS A 155 -0.28 -14.76 -22.41
N PHE A 156 -0.78 -14.31 -21.27
CA PHE A 156 0.08 -13.72 -20.25
C PHE A 156 1.12 -14.75 -19.80
N ASP A 157 2.36 -14.31 -19.66
CA ASP A 157 3.39 -15.16 -19.10
C ASP A 157 3.20 -15.24 -17.58
N ILE A 158 3.25 -16.45 -17.03
CA ILE A 158 3.38 -16.63 -15.58
C ILE A 158 4.82 -16.26 -15.25
N ILE A 159 5.04 -14.97 -14.96
CA ILE A 159 6.34 -14.48 -14.54
C ILE A 159 6.57 -15.03 -13.14
N ARG A 160 7.32 -16.13 -13.05
CA ARG A 160 7.87 -16.61 -11.77
C ARG A 160 8.66 -15.46 -11.15
N ALA A 161 8.57 -15.31 -9.83
CA ALA A 161 9.08 -14.22 -8.99
C ALA A 161 10.58 -13.84 -9.15
N THR A 162 11.30 -14.40 -10.11
CA THR A 162 12.70 -14.11 -10.41
C THR A 162 12.92 -12.94 -11.36
N ASP A 163 11.90 -12.51 -12.12
CA ASP A 163 11.97 -11.35 -13.04
C ASP A 163 11.08 -10.20 -12.55
N GLU A 164 11.23 -9.85 -11.28
CA GLU A 164 10.65 -8.65 -10.70
C GLU A 164 11.05 -7.43 -11.55
N PRO A 165 10.11 -6.68 -12.16
CA PRO A 165 10.47 -5.46 -12.85
C PRO A 165 11.10 -4.51 -11.84
N SER A 166 12.40 -4.22 -12.02
CA SER A 166 13.05 -3.14 -11.29
C SER A 166 12.23 -1.88 -11.53
N ARG A 167 11.70 -1.28 -10.45
CA ARG A 167 11.04 0.02 -10.55
C ARG A 167 11.98 1.04 -11.17
N PRO A 168 11.48 1.97 -12.00
CA PRO A 168 12.32 3.00 -12.60
C PRO A 168 13.04 3.78 -11.51
N THR A 169 14.36 3.87 -11.59
CA THR A 169 15.16 4.65 -10.64
C THR A 169 14.87 6.13 -10.82
N THR A 170 14.61 6.84 -9.72
CA THR A 170 14.45 8.30 -9.73
C THR A 170 15.79 8.99 -9.48
N THR A 171 15.94 10.19 -10.02
CA THR A 171 17.12 11.03 -9.79
C THR A 171 16.73 12.33 -9.12
N SER A 172 17.69 13.04 -8.54
CA SER A 172 17.44 14.37 -7.97
C SER A 172 17.25 15.48 -9.03
N MET A 173 17.45 15.17 -10.32
CA MET A 173 17.25 16.13 -11.40
C MET A 173 15.77 16.37 -11.69
N ILE A 174 15.39 17.64 -11.79
CA ILE A 174 14.03 18.07 -12.08
C ILE A 174 14.05 19.23 -13.07
N ASN A 175 13.14 19.22 -14.04
CA ASN A 175 12.88 20.39 -14.88
C ASN A 175 11.94 21.35 -14.14
N LEU A 176 12.53 22.37 -13.49
CA LEU A 176 11.78 23.34 -12.68
C LEU A 176 10.69 24.10 -13.47
N PHE A 177 10.82 24.20 -14.80
CA PHE A 177 9.87 24.93 -15.65
C PHE A 177 8.51 24.23 -15.82
N GLU A 178 8.44 22.92 -15.55
CA GLU A 178 7.20 22.14 -15.71
C GLU A 178 6.37 22.06 -14.42
N VAL A 179 6.92 22.52 -13.28
CA VAL A 179 6.26 22.38 -11.98
C VAL A 179 5.53 23.67 -11.61
N THR A 180 4.23 23.57 -11.41
CA THR A 180 3.38 24.69 -10.97
C THR A 180 2.56 24.32 -9.74
N GLY A 181 2.17 25.32 -8.94
CA GLY A 181 1.22 25.13 -7.82
C GLY A 181 1.78 24.45 -6.55
N ARG A 182 3.11 24.24 -6.45
CA ARG A 182 3.75 23.55 -5.30
C ARG A 182 4.54 24.45 -4.36
N ASN A 183 4.45 25.77 -4.53
CA ASN A 183 5.25 26.71 -3.77
C ASN A 183 4.98 26.60 -2.26
N GLU A 184 3.71 26.60 -1.85
CA GLU A 184 3.35 26.53 -0.43
C GLU A 184 3.77 25.20 0.22
N ASP A 185 3.49 24.06 -0.42
CA ASP A 185 3.92 22.73 0.03
C ASP A 185 5.44 22.66 0.22
N LYS A 186 6.19 23.22 -0.74
CA LYS A 186 7.65 23.26 -0.74
C LYS A 186 8.18 24.13 0.40
N GLU A 187 7.66 25.34 0.58
CA GLU A 187 8.05 26.22 1.69
C GLU A 187 7.75 25.58 3.04
N ASN A 188 6.59 24.94 3.19
CA ASN A 188 6.22 24.22 4.41
C ASN A 188 7.19 23.08 4.73
N LEU A 189 7.60 22.31 3.72
CA LEU A 189 8.58 21.24 3.86
C LEU A 189 9.98 21.78 4.24
N ILE A 190 10.43 22.84 3.58
CA ILE A 190 11.70 23.52 3.87
C ILE A 190 11.72 24.07 5.30
N ASN A 191 10.62 24.71 5.72
CA ASN A 191 10.49 25.27 7.06
C ASN A 191 10.56 24.17 8.14
N LYS A 192 9.94 23.01 7.92
CA LYS A 192 10.12 21.86 8.84
C LYS A 192 11.57 21.42 8.91
N LEU A 193 12.22 21.22 7.75
CA LEU A 193 13.61 20.74 7.69
C LEU A 193 14.61 21.71 8.33
N LEU A 194 14.43 23.02 8.18
CA LEU A 194 15.37 24.03 8.68
C LEU A 194 15.02 24.54 10.07
N TYR A 195 13.75 24.83 10.37
CA TYR A 195 13.35 25.52 11.59
C TYR A 195 13.21 24.57 12.78
N GLU A 196 12.64 23.38 12.58
CA GLU A 196 12.50 22.38 13.65
C GLU A 196 13.86 21.80 14.06
N SER A 197 14.81 21.69 13.11
CA SER A 197 16.19 21.29 13.40
C SER A 197 16.94 22.24 14.34
N SER A 198 16.49 23.50 14.46
CA SER A 198 17.14 24.52 15.29
C SER A 198 16.58 24.64 16.71
N ARG A 199 15.34 24.22 16.94
CA ARG A 199 14.61 24.45 18.21
C ARG A 199 14.69 23.27 19.16
N GLU A 200 14.72 22.07 18.62
CA GLU A 200 14.83 20.85 19.39
C GLU A 200 16.23 20.30 19.13
N ARG A 201 17.03 20.15 20.19
CA ARG A 201 18.33 19.46 20.13
C ARG A 201 18.10 17.97 19.87
N ARG A 202 17.52 17.62 18.72
CA ARG A 202 17.43 16.25 18.24
C ARG A 202 18.64 15.98 17.36
N ASP A 203 19.27 14.84 17.58
CA ASP A 203 20.42 14.44 16.78
C ASP A 203 20.03 14.17 15.31
N HIS A 204 18.77 13.77 15.04
CA HIS A 204 18.25 13.52 13.69
C HIS A 204 16.78 13.95 13.54
N LEU A 205 16.42 14.55 12.40
CA LEU A 205 15.05 14.96 12.03
C LEU A 205 14.57 14.13 10.84
N ILE A 206 13.42 13.45 11.00
CA ILE A 206 12.81 12.63 9.95
C ILE A 206 11.49 13.29 9.52
N VAL A 207 11.35 13.53 8.23
CA VAL A 207 10.10 14.02 7.62
C VAL A 207 9.62 13.00 6.59
N SER A 208 8.37 12.55 6.72
CA SER A 208 7.75 11.61 5.79
C SER A 208 6.78 12.33 4.84
N ILE A 209 6.85 12.02 3.55
CA ILE A 209 5.93 12.51 2.51
C ILE A 209 5.11 11.32 2.02
N VAL A 210 3.83 11.29 2.38
CA VAL A 210 2.92 10.17 2.09
C VAL A 210 1.76 10.65 1.23
N GLY A 211 1.29 9.78 0.33
CA GLY A 211 0.20 10.07 -0.58
C GLY A 211 0.11 9.07 -1.72
N MET A 212 -0.97 9.14 -2.49
CA MET A 212 -1.25 8.23 -3.61
C MET A 212 -0.13 8.27 -4.67
N GLY A 213 0.00 7.19 -5.46
CA GLY A 213 0.86 7.18 -6.64
C GLY A 213 0.52 8.32 -7.61
N GLY A 214 1.53 8.89 -8.28
CA GLY A 214 1.32 9.97 -9.25
C GLY A 214 0.97 11.34 -8.69
N ILE A 215 0.75 11.49 -7.37
CA ILE A 215 0.37 12.79 -6.77
C ILE A 215 1.53 13.82 -6.72
N GLY A 216 2.74 13.47 -7.16
CA GLY A 216 3.89 14.39 -7.19
C GLY A 216 4.74 14.44 -5.91
N LYS A 217 4.76 13.37 -5.09
CA LYS A 217 5.60 13.30 -3.87
C LYS A 217 7.08 13.48 -4.16
N THR A 218 7.60 12.68 -5.10
CA THR A 218 8.98 12.75 -5.56
C THR A 218 9.31 14.13 -6.11
N THR A 219 8.40 14.74 -6.88
CA THR A 219 8.54 16.11 -7.40
C THR A 219 8.68 17.14 -6.27
N LEU A 220 7.85 17.05 -5.23
CA LEU A 220 7.94 17.92 -4.06
C LEU A 220 9.26 17.75 -3.30
N ALA A 221 9.69 16.50 -3.10
CA ALA A 221 10.97 16.20 -2.47
C ALA A 221 12.16 16.73 -3.27
N GLN A 222 12.14 16.58 -4.60
CA GLN A 222 13.16 17.13 -5.51
C GLN A 222 13.25 18.66 -5.43
N LEU A 223 12.10 19.35 -5.39
CA LEU A 223 12.05 20.80 -5.25
C LEU A 223 12.72 21.26 -3.94
N ALA A 224 12.30 20.69 -2.81
CA ALA A 224 12.86 21.06 -1.51
C ALA A 224 14.34 20.69 -1.41
N PHE A 225 14.73 19.49 -1.84
CA PHE A 225 16.11 19.01 -1.81
C PHE A 225 17.05 19.95 -2.58
N ASN A 226 16.70 20.31 -3.83
CA ASN A 226 17.56 21.16 -4.64
C ASN A 226 17.72 22.58 -4.09
N GLU A 227 16.73 23.08 -3.35
CA GLU A 227 16.76 24.42 -2.76
C GLU A 227 17.61 24.49 -1.49
N ILE A 228 17.60 23.45 -0.67
CA ILE A 228 18.29 23.47 0.63
C ILE A 228 19.56 22.65 0.68
N LYS A 229 19.88 21.81 -0.31
CA LYS A 229 21.07 20.93 -0.30
C LYS A 229 22.38 21.68 -0.02
N SER A 230 22.49 22.93 -0.45
CA SER A 230 23.66 23.79 -0.21
C SER A 230 23.82 24.24 1.25
N LYS A 231 22.80 24.05 2.09
CA LYS A 231 22.81 24.33 3.54
C LYS A 231 23.30 23.15 4.39
N PHE A 232 23.69 22.05 3.75
CA PHE A 232 24.18 20.82 4.35
C PHE A 232 25.57 20.51 3.75
N ASP A 233 26.41 19.83 4.52
CA ASP A 233 27.74 19.39 4.07
C ASP A 233 27.61 18.36 2.94
N ASN A 234 26.56 17.54 3.00
CA ASN A 234 26.26 16.51 2.02
C ASN A 234 24.75 16.47 1.74
N GLY A 235 24.37 16.51 0.46
CA GLY A 235 23.02 16.23 -0.01
C GLY A 235 23.00 14.89 -0.73
N ILE A 236 22.25 13.92 -0.21
CA ILE A 236 22.24 12.53 -0.67
C ILE A 236 20.82 12.18 -1.12
N TRP A 237 20.69 11.61 -2.32
CA TRP A 237 19.42 11.16 -2.87
C TRP A 237 19.50 9.69 -3.27
N VAL A 238 18.76 8.83 -2.59
CA VAL A 238 18.73 7.40 -2.89
C VAL A 238 17.31 6.97 -3.21
N CYS A 239 17.11 6.44 -4.41
CA CYS A 239 15.91 5.70 -4.75
C CYS A 239 16.00 4.33 -4.09
N VAL A 240 15.10 4.04 -3.16
CA VAL A 240 15.02 2.75 -2.49
C VAL A 240 14.43 1.75 -3.48
N SER A 241 15.22 0.74 -3.84
CA SER A 241 14.80 -0.30 -4.77
C SER A 241 13.67 -1.14 -4.18
N ASP A 242 12.84 -1.69 -5.07
CA ASP A 242 11.93 -2.81 -4.80
C ASP A 242 12.51 -4.02 -5.57
N PRO A 243 13.04 -5.05 -4.88
CA PRO A 243 12.91 -5.32 -3.45
C PRO A 243 13.88 -4.48 -2.59
N PHE A 244 13.48 -4.23 -1.34
CA PHE A 244 14.29 -3.49 -0.36
C PHE A 244 15.59 -4.25 -0.03
N ASP A 245 16.72 -3.59 -0.32
CA ASP A 245 18.07 -4.13 -0.19
C ASP A 245 18.97 -3.13 0.57
N GLU A 246 19.21 -3.44 1.85
CA GLU A 246 20.02 -2.63 2.78
C GLU A 246 21.44 -2.40 2.27
N THR A 247 22.02 -3.40 1.60
CA THR A 247 23.39 -3.36 1.08
C THR A 247 23.47 -2.36 -0.08
N LYS A 248 22.51 -2.41 -1.01
CA LYS A 248 22.43 -1.46 -2.13
C LYS A 248 22.19 -0.04 -1.65
N ILE A 249 21.32 0.14 -0.67
CA ILE A 249 21.02 1.46 -0.10
C ILE A 249 22.27 2.04 0.57
N ALA A 250 22.91 1.30 1.47
CA ALA A 250 24.12 1.75 2.15
C ALA A 250 25.25 2.07 1.16
N LYS A 251 25.43 1.22 0.14
CA LYS A 251 26.38 1.44 -0.95
C LYS A 251 26.10 2.76 -1.68
N ALA A 252 24.86 3.00 -2.10
CA ALA A 252 24.47 4.23 -2.80
C ALA A 252 24.68 5.50 -1.97
N ILE A 253 24.45 5.43 -0.65
CA ILE A 253 24.71 6.54 0.27
C ILE A 253 26.22 6.83 0.34
N ILE A 254 27.03 5.80 0.56
CA ILE A 254 28.49 5.92 0.71
C ILE A 254 29.12 6.51 -0.55
N GLU A 255 28.72 6.03 -1.73
CA GLU A 255 29.26 6.49 -3.01
C GLU A 255 28.95 7.97 -3.26
N GLN A 256 27.78 8.46 -2.84
CA GLN A 256 27.45 9.89 -2.90
C GLN A 256 28.18 10.73 -1.84
N LEU A 257 28.49 10.15 -0.69
CA LEU A 257 29.27 10.82 0.36
C LEU A 257 30.75 10.97 -0.02
N MET A 258 31.33 9.99 -0.69
CA MET A 258 32.75 9.97 -1.05
C MET A 258 33.03 10.48 -2.47
N GLY A 259 32.05 10.40 -3.37
CA GLY A 259 32.23 10.72 -4.79
C GLY A 259 33.00 9.64 -5.57
N GLU A 260 33.17 8.45 -5.00
CA GLU A 260 33.85 7.31 -5.62
C GLU A 260 33.10 6.00 -5.37
N GLU A 261 33.28 5.02 -6.26
CA GLU A 261 32.66 3.70 -6.15
C GLU A 261 33.28 2.90 -5.00
N THR A 262 32.45 2.26 -4.18
CA THR A 262 32.93 1.39 -3.10
C THR A 262 32.97 -0.08 -3.53
N ARG A 263 34.07 -0.75 -3.19
CA ARG A 263 34.26 -2.19 -3.41
C ARG A 263 33.76 -3.06 -2.25
N LEU A 264 33.22 -2.43 -1.20
CA LEU A 264 32.67 -3.14 -0.06
C LEU A 264 31.38 -3.87 -0.45
N VAL A 265 31.25 -5.12 -0.01
CA VAL A 265 30.09 -5.98 -0.29
C VAL A 265 29.39 -6.40 1.01
N GLU A 266 30.15 -6.60 2.08
CA GLU A 266 29.60 -7.02 3.36
C GLU A 266 28.87 -5.88 4.08
N LEU A 267 27.67 -6.18 4.59
CA LEU A 267 26.79 -5.22 5.24
C LEU A 267 27.45 -4.53 6.44
N GLU A 268 28.12 -5.29 7.30
CA GLU A 268 28.83 -4.76 8.48
C GLU A 268 29.90 -3.74 8.08
N ALA A 269 30.71 -4.07 7.06
CA ALA A 269 31.74 -3.16 6.56
C ALA A 269 31.14 -1.89 5.94
N LEU A 270 30.01 -2.01 5.24
CA LEU A 270 29.25 -0.87 4.72
C LEU A 270 28.71 0.01 5.86
N MET A 271 28.12 -0.57 6.91
CA MET A 271 27.59 0.20 8.04
C MET A 271 28.70 0.94 8.80
N GLN A 272 29.83 0.28 9.07
CA GLN A 272 30.98 0.95 9.70
C GLN A 272 31.50 2.09 8.84
N LYS A 273 31.62 1.87 7.53
CA LYS A 273 32.08 2.89 6.60
C LYS A 273 31.10 4.06 6.47
N LEU A 274 29.81 3.79 6.49
CA LEU A 274 28.75 4.81 6.50
C LEU A 274 28.86 5.67 7.76
N LEU A 275 28.96 5.04 8.94
CA LEU A 275 29.11 5.73 10.23
C LEU A 275 30.31 6.68 10.23
N GLU A 276 31.48 6.21 9.76
CA GLU A 276 32.68 7.04 9.64
C GLU A 276 32.48 8.23 8.70
N SER A 277 31.72 8.02 7.61
CA SER A 277 31.56 9.01 6.55
C SER A 277 30.63 10.17 6.93
N ILE A 278 29.66 9.91 7.81
CA ILE A 278 28.69 10.91 8.29
C ILE A 278 29.08 11.54 9.63
N LYS A 279 30.03 10.93 10.37
CA LYS A 279 30.40 11.37 11.71
C LYS A 279 30.80 12.85 11.73
N GLY A 280 30.06 13.64 12.51
CA GLY A 280 30.31 15.06 12.71
C GLY A 280 29.93 15.96 11.54
N LYS A 281 29.22 15.43 10.54
CA LYS A 281 28.73 16.19 9.38
C LYS A 281 27.24 16.41 9.47
N LYS A 282 26.79 17.55 8.96
CA LYS A 282 25.37 17.86 8.78
C LYS A 282 24.96 17.44 7.37
N PHE A 283 24.20 16.35 7.23
CA PHE A 283 23.76 15.85 5.93
C PHE A 283 22.24 15.92 5.75
N LEU A 284 21.81 15.99 4.50
CA LEU A 284 20.42 15.83 4.08
C LEU A 284 20.31 14.54 3.26
N LEU A 285 19.54 13.58 3.76
CA LEU A 285 19.30 12.31 3.09
C LEU A 285 17.84 12.22 2.64
N VAL A 286 17.63 11.98 1.34
CA VAL A 286 16.32 11.63 0.78
C VAL A 286 16.32 10.17 0.37
N LEU A 287 15.36 9.42 0.93
CA LEU A 287 15.06 8.05 0.57
C LEU A 287 13.74 8.05 -0.21
N ASP A 288 13.84 7.99 -1.54
CA ASP A 288 12.70 8.07 -2.46
C ASP A 288 12.14 6.69 -2.80
N ASP A 289 10.84 6.63 -3.09
CA ASP A 289 10.06 5.42 -3.40
C ASP A 289 10.27 4.24 -2.42
N VAL A 290 10.11 4.50 -1.13
CA VAL A 290 10.24 3.47 -0.09
C VAL A 290 9.02 2.54 -0.04
N TRP A 291 9.22 1.24 -0.33
CA TRP A 291 8.19 0.19 -0.27
C TRP A 291 8.67 -1.03 0.51
N THR A 292 8.68 -0.96 1.85
CA THR A 292 8.88 -2.16 2.69
C THR A 292 7.87 -2.20 3.83
N TYR A 293 7.23 -3.36 3.98
CA TYR A 293 6.32 -3.65 5.10
C TYR A 293 7.07 -4.22 6.32
N ASP A 294 8.32 -4.66 6.14
CA ASP A 294 9.14 -5.18 7.22
C ASP A 294 10.01 -4.06 7.81
N HIS A 295 9.57 -3.53 8.95
CA HIS A 295 10.29 -2.49 9.70
C HIS A 295 11.67 -2.96 10.18
N ARG A 296 11.89 -4.27 10.37
CA ARG A 296 13.16 -4.80 10.89
C ARG A 296 14.32 -4.58 9.92
N LYS A 297 14.02 -4.52 8.62
CA LYS A 297 15.01 -4.20 7.58
C LYS A 297 15.59 -2.79 7.70
N TRP A 298 14.92 -1.90 8.43
CA TRP A 298 15.43 -0.54 8.68
C TRP A 298 16.39 -0.46 9.85
N GLU A 299 16.35 -1.40 10.78
CA GLU A 299 17.09 -1.30 12.03
C GLU A 299 18.61 -1.13 11.83
N PRO A 300 19.28 -1.85 10.90
CA PRO A 300 20.71 -1.67 10.66
C PRO A 300 21.06 -0.26 10.15
N LEU A 301 20.28 0.24 9.18
CA LEU A 301 20.46 1.59 8.62
C LEU A 301 20.16 2.66 9.66
N LYS A 302 19.09 2.50 10.45
CA LYS A 302 18.67 3.45 11.49
C LYS A 302 19.62 3.51 12.68
N ALA A 303 20.27 2.39 13.03
CA ALA A 303 21.29 2.37 14.07
C ALA A 303 22.58 3.10 13.64
N THR A 304 22.80 3.21 12.33
CA THR A 304 24.01 3.78 11.73
C THR A 304 23.86 5.26 11.40
N LEU A 305 22.69 5.66 10.88
CA LEU A 305 22.34 7.03 10.47
C LEU A 305 21.98 7.93 11.65
#